data_AF-A0AAD5X6N7-F1
#
_entry.id   AF-A0AAD5X6N7-F1
#
_cell.length_a   1.000
_cell.length_b   1.000
_cell.length_c   1.000
_cell.angle_alpha   90.00
_cell.angle_beta   90.00
_cell.angle_gamma   90.00
#
_symmetry.space_group_name_H-M   'P 1'
#
loop_
_entity.id
_entity.type
_entity.pdbx_description
1 polymer ?
#
loop_
_entity_poly.entity_id
_entity_poly.type
_entity_poly.pdbx_seq_one_letter_code
_entity_poly.pdbx_strand_id
1 'polypeptide(L)'
;MRVDPNILAQIPLTVPHRKGNWIEESVLREQLVREFIEKNRNGVDDGGARGGDVRGAPQVELSPQLQYEGNIMIRNSGTSSALTILGPVPTRISPSTFVPIPLTTSRTTAPTNHTVFRLMRCPEYERSAGGSGDRDMRIRYGERFYVVWEGGERPFYLYSEPKSFLLASKVGKRQTAVLGPDADHRAVWELQWADASMRMEMEGAVVD
;
A
#
# COMPACT_ATOMS: atom_id res chain seq x y z
N MET A 1 -7.05 8.49 19.79
CA MET A 1 -6.11 9.12 20.74
C MET A 1 -6.92 10.15 21.54
N ARG A 2 -7.17 9.94 22.83
CA ARG A 2 -7.78 10.99 23.66
C ARG A 2 -6.69 12.02 23.92
N VAL A 3 -6.79 13.19 23.29
CA VAL A 3 -5.99 14.35 23.71
C VAL A 3 -6.31 14.58 25.18
N ASP A 4 -5.28 14.67 26.02
CA ASP A 4 -5.46 14.94 27.44
C ASP A 4 -6.30 16.22 27.58
N PRO A 5 -7.45 16.17 28.30
CA PRO A 5 -8.32 17.34 28.44
C PRO A 5 -7.60 18.55 29.07
N ASN A 6 -6.48 18.30 29.75
CA ASN A 6 -5.60 19.33 30.33
C ASN A 6 -4.82 20.15 29.30
N ILE A 7 -4.52 19.62 28.10
CA ILE A 7 -3.80 20.37 27.06
C ILE A 7 -4.73 21.41 26.41
N LEU A 8 -6.00 21.06 26.24
CA LEU A 8 -7.02 21.96 25.67
C LEU A 8 -7.35 23.12 26.62
N ALA A 9 -7.20 22.92 27.94
CA ALA A 9 -7.38 23.96 28.95
C ALA A 9 -6.21 24.96 29.02
N GLN A 10 -5.06 24.66 28.39
CA GLN A 10 -3.87 25.52 28.39
C GLN A 10 -3.78 26.45 27.18
N ILE A 11 -4.73 26.38 26.23
CA ILE A 11 -4.74 27.28 25.09
C ILE A 11 -5.20 28.66 25.59
N PRO A 12 -4.35 29.70 25.57
CA PRO A 12 -4.75 31.02 25.99
C PRO A 12 -5.84 31.53 25.05
N LEU A 13 -7.06 31.68 25.58
CA LEU A 13 -8.23 32.22 24.88
C LEU A 13 -8.15 33.75 24.70
N THR A 14 -7.16 34.40 25.30
CA THR A 14 -6.98 35.84 25.27
C THR A 14 -5.84 36.25 24.35
N VAL A 15 -6.07 37.26 23.52
CA VAL A 15 -5.03 37.89 22.71
C VAL A 15 -4.08 38.64 23.66
N PRO A 16 -2.76 38.40 23.61
CA PRO A 16 -1.80 38.95 24.60
C PRO A 16 -1.68 40.48 24.57
N HIS A 17 -2.07 41.12 23.47
CA HIS A 17 -2.03 42.58 23.31
C HIS A 17 -3.36 43.13 22.80
N ARG A 18 -3.97 44.04 23.56
CA ARG A 18 -5.24 44.70 23.21
C ARG A 18 -5.00 45.95 22.37
N LYS A 19 -4.47 45.77 21.16
CA LYS A 19 -4.22 46.88 20.22
C LYS A 19 -4.91 46.60 18.90
N GLY A 20 -5.65 47.57 18.36
CA GLY A 20 -6.45 47.39 17.16
C GLY A 20 -7.73 46.58 17.42
N ASN A 21 -8.15 45.76 16.47
CA ASN A 21 -9.39 44.99 16.50
C ASN A 21 -9.28 43.67 17.29
N TRP A 22 -8.71 43.74 18.49
CA TRP A 22 -8.40 42.59 19.32
C TRP A 22 -9.66 41.81 19.76
N ILE A 23 -10.82 42.48 19.79
CA ILE A 23 -12.10 41.86 20.13
C ILE A 23 -12.52 40.89 19.02
N GLU A 24 -12.53 41.31 17.76
CA GLU A 24 -12.85 40.42 16.64
C GLU A 24 -11.86 39.25 16.54
N GLU A 25 -10.56 39.51 16.75
CA GLU A 25 -9.54 38.46 16.75
C GLU A 25 -9.75 37.45 17.89
N SER A 26 -10.16 37.91 19.08
CA SER A 26 -10.47 37.03 20.21
C SER A 26 -11.69 36.13 19.95
N VAL A 27 -12.75 36.69 19.36
CA VAL A 27 -13.98 35.95 19.02
C VAL A 27 -13.72 34.93 17.92
N LEU A 28 -12.96 35.31 16.89
CA LEU A 28 -12.57 34.39 15.81
C LEU A 28 -11.69 33.25 16.35
N ARG A 29 -10.74 33.54 17.23
CA ARG A 29 -9.89 32.52 17.85
C ARG A 29 -10.68 31.57 18.74
N GLU A 30 -11.63 32.08 19.50
CA GLU A 30 -12.52 31.25 20.32
C GLU A 30 -13.38 30.33 19.45
N GLN A 31 -13.94 30.83 18.34
CA GLN A 31 -14.69 30.02 17.38
C GLN A 31 -13.81 28.92 16.76
N LEU A 32 -12.59 29.25 16.33
CA LEU A 32 -11.64 28.27 15.77
C LEU A 32 -11.28 27.17 16.78
N VAL A 33 -11.06 27.53 18.05
CA VAL A 33 -10.76 26.56 19.11
C VAL A 33 -11.98 25.68 19.42
N ARG A 34 -13.19 26.26 19.46
CA ARG A 34 -14.43 25.49 19.63
C ARG A 34 -14.64 24.50 18.49
N GLU A 35 -14.50 24.95 17.24
CA GLU A 35 -14.59 24.08 16.07
C GLU A 35 -13.52 22.98 16.10
N PHE A 36 -12.30 23.29 16.51
CA PHE A 36 -11.24 22.28 16.66
C PHE A 36 -11.57 21.25 17.73
N ILE A 37 -12.09 21.68 18.89
CA ILE A 37 -12.52 20.78 19.97
C ILE A 37 -13.69 19.90 19.52
N GLU A 38 -14.67 20.47 18.82
CA GLU A 38 -15.80 19.71 18.26
C GLU A 38 -15.34 18.71 17.20
N LYS A 39 -14.48 19.12 16.26
CA LYS A 39 -13.90 18.23 15.25
C LYS A 39 -13.10 17.08 15.89
N ASN A 40 -12.29 17.37 16.91
CA ASN A 40 -11.51 16.36 17.61
C ASN A 40 -12.39 15.42 18.46
N ARG A 41 -13.45 15.94 19.10
CA ARG A 41 -14.44 15.14 19.84
C ARG A 41 -15.25 14.23 18.91
N ASN A 42 -15.58 14.72 17.72
CA ASN A 42 -16.33 13.99 16.69
C ASN A 42 -15.43 13.10 15.82
N GLY A 43 -14.11 13.15 15.99
CA GLY A 43 -13.15 12.37 15.20
C GLY A 43 -13.01 12.81 13.74
N VAL A 44 -13.43 14.04 13.41
CA VAL A 44 -13.41 14.65 12.07
C VAL A 44 -12.21 15.62 11.93
N ASP A 45 -11.14 15.40 12.68
CA ASP A 45 -9.92 16.19 12.53
C ASP A 45 -9.02 15.56 11.44
N ASP A 46 -8.90 16.25 10.30
CA ASP A 46 -7.99 15.90 9.20
C ASP A 46 -6.51 15.83 9.66
N GLY A 47 -6.16 16.56 10.73
CA GLY A 47 -4.84 16.49 11.37
C GLY A 47 -4.62 15.19 12.14
N GLY A 48 -5.64 14.71 12.85
CA GLY A 48 -5.65 13.42 13.56
C GLY A 48 -5.75 12.22 12.63
N ALA A 49 -6.46 12.33 11.49
CA ALA A 49 -6.57 11.28 10.48
C ALA A 49 -5.22 10.96 9.80
N ARG A 50 -4.31 11.95 9.71
CA ARG A 50 -2.93 11.74 9.22
C ARG A 50 -1.95 11.26 10.29
N GLY A 51 -2.27 11.44 11.57
CA GLY A 51 -1.43 11.01 12.69
C GLY A 51 -1.78 9.63 13.27
N GLY A 52 -3.01 9.16 13.05
CA GLY A 52 -3.52 7.88 13.58
C GLY A 52 -2.89 6.64 12.95
N ASP A 53 -2.37 6.75 11.73
CA ASP A 53 -1.87 5.60 10.95
C ASP A 53 -0.33 5.48 10.96
N VAL A 54 0.37 6.40 11.64
CA VAL A 54 1.85 6.43 11.66
C VAL A 54 2.42 5.67 12.86
N ARG A 55 1.60 5.30 13.85
CA ARG A 55 2.05 4.55 15.03
C ARG A 55 1.60 3.09 14.96
N GLY A 56 2.44 2.29 14.31
CA GLY A 56 2.42 0.83 14.45
C GLY A 56 1.60 0.11 13.39
N ALA A 57 1.87 0.36 12.11
CA ALA A 57 1.54 -0.64 11.10
C ALA A 57 2.13 -1.98 11.60
N PRO A 58 1.32 -3.03 11.78
CA PRO A 58 1.77 -4.26 12.39
C PRO A 58 2.93 -4.81 11.55
N GLN A 59 4.00 -5.19 12.24
CA GLN A 59 5.11 -5.86 11.58
C GLN A 59 4.61 -7.21 11.10
N VAL A 60 4.91 -7.50 9.84
CA VAL A 60 4.54 -8.76 9.20
C VAL A 60 5.81 -9.57 9.05
N GLU A 61 5.77 -10.84 9.43
CA GLU A 61 6.89 -11.74 9.24
C GLU A 61 7.00 -12.15 7.78
N LEU A 62 8.21 -12.03 7.23
CA LEU A 62 8.53 -12.51 5.88
C LEU A 62 8.79 -14.01 5.91
N SER A 63 8.46 -14.68 4.82
CA SER A 63 8.83 -16.07 4.64
C SER A 63 10.36 -16.21 4.55
N PRO A 64 10.96 -17.24 5.17
CA PRO A 64 12.41 -17.44 5.18
C PRO A 64 12.96 -17.83 3.79
N GLN A 65 12.12 -18.38 2.93
CA GLN A 65 12.44 -18.79 1.57
C GLN A 65 11.38 -18.26 0.61
N LEU A 66 11.77 -18.06 -0.65
CA LEU A 66 10.88 -17.60 -1.70
C LEU A 66 10.01 -18.77 -2.18
N GLN A 67 8.75 -18.77 -1.75
CA GLN A 67 7.78 -19.80 -2.11
C GLN A 67 6.38 -19.20 -2.32
N TYR A 68 5.54 -19.94 -3.05
CA TYR A 68 4.13 -19.64 -3.17
C TYR A 68 3.45 -19.60 -1.80
N GLU A 69 2.44 -18.75 -1.69
CA GLU A 69 1.71 -18.41 -0.46
C GLU A 69 2.56 -17.76 0.63
N GLY A 70 3.86 -17.54 0.37
CA GLY A 70 4.77 -16.87 1.28
C GLY A 70 4.66 -15.35 1.26
N ASN A 71 4.97 -14.73 2.40
CA ASN A 71 5.07 -13.29 2.57
C ASN A 71 6.40 -12.79 2.03
N ILE A 72 6.33 -11.92 1.02
CA ILE A 72 7.48 -11.36 0.33
C ILE A 72 7.49 -9.84 0.39
N MET A 73 8.68 -9.26 0.24
CA MET A 73 8.86 -7.82 0.11
C MET A 73 9.65 -7.54 -1.16
N ILE A 74 9.05 -6.81 -2.10
CA ILE A 74 9.68 -6.49 -3.39
C ILE A 74 10.55 -5.26 -3.21
N ARG A 75 11.86 -5.40 -3.43
CA ARG A 75 12.84 -4.32 -3.27
C ARG A 75 13.62 -4.11 -4.56
N ASN A 76 13.84 -2.84 -4.89
CA ASN A 76 14.74 -2.47 -5.98
C ASN A 76 16.19 -2.58 -5.49
N SER A 77 17.02 -3.36 -6.19
CA SER A 77 18.43 -3.57 -5.83
C SER A 77 19.27 -2.29 -5.94
N GLY A 78 18.99 -1.43 -6.92
CA GLY A 78 19.75 -0.19 -7.16
C GLY A 78 19.42 0.93 -6.18
N THR A 79 18.15 1.11 -5.82
CA THR A 79 17.72 2.19 -4.90
C THR A 79 17.48 1.72 -3.47
N SER A 80 17.49 0.41 -3.22
CA SER A 80 17.13 -0.23 -1.95
C SER A 80 15.72 0.10 -1.44
N SER A 81 14.88 0.72 -2.28
CA SER A 81 13.50 1.07 -1.95
C SER A 81 12.57 -0.12 -2.17
N ALA A 82 11.62 -0.28 -1.25
CA ALA A 82 10.60 -1.31 -1.32
C ALA A 82 9.34 -0.78 -1.99
N LEU A 83 8.62 -1.67 -2.69
CA LEU A 83 7.27 -1.40 -3.16
C LEU A 83 6.36 -1.16 -1.95
N THR A 84 5.58 -0.10 -1.98
CA THR A 84 4.76 0.34 -0.84
C THR A 84 3.42 0.85 -1.32
N ILE A 85 2.36 0.47 -0.61
CA ILE A 85 0.99 0.91 -0.84
C ILE A 85 0.81 2.32 -0.28
N LEU A 86 0.23 3.21 -1.09
CA LEU A 86 0.07 4.61 -0.72
C LEU A 86 -1.39 4.92 -0.36
N GLY A 87 -1.58 5.45 0.85
CA GLY A 87 -2.86 5.97 1.32
C GLY A 87 -3.73 4.96 2.06
N PRO A 88 -4.86 5.43 2.63
CA PRO A 88 -5.77 4.57 3.37
C PRO A 88 -6.38 3.55 2.42
N VAL A 89 -6.30 2.29 2.81
CA VAL A 89 -6.99 1.21 2.11
C VAL A 89 -8.48 1.44 2.33
N PRO A 90 -9.30 1.58 1.29
CA PRO A 90 -10.71 1.76 1.49
C PRO A 90 -11.28 0.45 2.07
N THR A 91 -11.70 0.51 3.34
CA THR A 91 -12.25 -0.65 4.07
C THR A 91 -13.64 -1.03 3.62
N ARG A 92 -14.35 -0.15 2.89
CA ARG A 92 -15.69 -0.38 2.36
C ARG A 92 -15.76 0.03 0.89
N ILE A 93 -15.28 -0.83 0.01
CA ILE A 93 -15.47 -0.66 -1.43
C ILE A 93 -16.73 -1.42 -1.82
N SER A 94 -17.74 -0.71 -2.34
CA SER A 94 -18.89 -1.38 -2.97
C SER A 94 -18.37 -2.37 -4.04
N PRO A 95 -18.90 -3.60 -4.13
CA PRO A 95 -18.43 -4.61 -5.08
C PRO A 95 -18.34 -4.11 -6.53
N SER A 96 -19.20 -3.16 -6.90
CA SER A 96 -19.30 -2.55 -8.22
C SER A 96 -18.30 -1.42 -8.51
N THR A 97 -17.55 -0.94 -7.52
CA THR A 97 -16.65 0.21 -7.68
C THR A 97 -15.20 -0.27 -7.79
N PHE A 98 -14.62 -0.10 -8.97
CA PHE A 98 -13.18 -0.30 -9.17
C PHE A 98 -12.44 0.94 -8.68
N VAL A 99 -11.71 0.82 -7.57
CA VAL A 99 -10.80 1.87 -7.06
C VAL A 99 -9.38 1.30 -7.09
N PRO A 100 -8.56 1.67 -8.08
CA PRO A 100 -7.18 1.22 -8.12
C PRO A 100 -6.40 1.86 -6.97
N ILE A 101 -5.71 1.04 -6.18
CA ILE A 101 -4.89 1.52 -5.07
C ILE A 101 -3.50 1.87 -5.63
N PRO A 102 -3.03 3.11 -5.47
CA PRO A 102 -1.75 3.52 -6.01
C PRO A 102 -0.59 2.89 -5.23
N LEU A 103 0.46 2.54 -5.98
CA LEU A 103 1.71 2.04 -5.44
C LEU A 103 2.81 3.08 -5.61
N THR A 104 3.73 3.10 -4.66
CA THR A 104 4.95 3.89 -4.70
C THR A 104 6.14 3.03 -4.29
N THR A 105 7.34 3.61 -4.29
CA THR A 105 8.48 2.99 -3.60
C THR A 105 8.90 3.85 -2.42
N SER A 106 9.19 3.22 -1.29
CA SER A 106 9.65 3.88 -0.06
C SER A 106 10.97 3.25 0.40
N ARG A 107 11.84 4.03 1.04
CA ARG A 107 13.09 3.52 1.64
C ARG A 107 12.88 2.81 2.97
N THR A 108 11.69 2.24 3.19
CA THR A 108 11.39 1.48 4.40
C THR A 108 12.18 0.17 4.42
N THR A 109 12.71 -0.16 5.59
CA THR A 109 13.46 -1.39 5.85
C THR A 109 12.61 -2.43 6.57
N ALA A 110 11.51 -2.02 7.21
CA ALA A 110 10.67 -2.91 7.99
C ALA A 110 9.54 -3.52 7.13
N PRO A 111 9.28 -4.83 7.26
CA PRO A 111 8.12 -5.46 6.66
C PRO A 111 6.86 -5.05 7.43
N THR A 112 5.96 -4.36 6.74
CA THR A 112 4.68 -3.90 7.26
C THR A 112 3.56 -4.37 6.33
N ASN A 113 2.31 -4.28 6.79
CA ASN A 113 1.14 -4.56 5.93
C ASN A 113 1.16 -3.80 4.60
N HIS A 114 1.80 -2.63 4.49
CA HIS A 114 1.82 -1.84 3.25
C HIS A 114 2.98 -2.21 2.30
N THR A 115 3.90 -3.06 2.73
CA THR A 115 5.12 -3.40 1.98
C THR A 115 5.26 -4.90 1.73
N VAL A 116 4.45 -5.71 2.41
CA VAL A 116 4.43 -7.16 2.27
C VAL A 116 3.32 -7.57 1.30
N PHE A 117 3.67 -8.47 0.40
CA PHE A 117 2.81 -9.07 -0.60
C PHE A 117 2.93 -10.58 -0.51
N ARG A 118 1.99 -11.30 -1.13
CA ARG A 118 1.96 -12.75 -1.21
C ARG A 118 2.07 -13.20 -2.66
N LEU A 119 2.86 -14.24 -2.90
CA LEU A 119 2.93 -14.87 -4.22
C LEU A 119 1.82 -15.92 -4.35
N MET A 120 1.00 -15.81 -5.39
CA MET A 120 -0.08 -16.76 -5.66
C MET A 120 0.10 -17.39 -7.03
N ARG A 121 -0.22 -18.68 -7.16
CA ARG A 121 -0.18 -19.37 -8.45
C ARG A 121 -1.30 -18.90 -9.37
N CYS A 122 -1.04 -18.95 -10.68
CA CYS A 122 -2.10 -18.78 -11.67
C CYS A 122 -2.92 -20.09 -11.80
N PRO A 123 -4.27 -20.04 -11.76
CA PRO A 123 -5.14 -21.22 -11.88
C PRO A 123 -4.94 -22.03 -13.17
N GLU A 124 -4.47 -21.37 -14.24
CA GLU A 124 -4.15 -22.03 -15.52
C GLU A 124 -3.02 -23.06 -15.36
N TYR A 125 -2.07 -22.80 -14.46
CA TYR A 125 -0.96 -23.71 -14.15
C TYR A 125 -1.38 -24.89 -13.28
N GLU A 126 -2.40 -24.72 -12.43
CA GLU A 126 -2.96 -25.81 -11.63
C GLU A 126 -3.64 -26.88 -12.50
N ARG A 127 -4.14 -26.48 -13.69
CA ARG A 127 -4.79 -27.40 -14.63
C ARG A 127 -3.80 -28.12 -15.55
N SER A 128 -2.66 -27.50 -15.86
CA SER A 128 -1.62 -28.09 -16.72
C SER A 128 -0.65 -29.00 -15.96
N ALA A 129 -0.43 -28.75 -14.66
CA ALA A 129 0.32 -29.63 -13.78
C ALA A 129 -0.54 -30.83 -13.37
N GLY A 130 -0.71 -31.80 -14.29
CA GLY A 130 -1.49 -33.00 -14.06
C GLY A 130 -1.12 -33.70 -12.75
N GLY A 131 -2.01 -33.61 -11.76
CA GLY A 131 -2.25 -34.62 -10.71
C GLY A 131 -1.07 -35.11 -9.86
N SER A 132 0.07 -34.43 -9.82
CA SER A 132 1.22 -34.85 -9.00
C SER A 132 1.12 -34.23 -7.60
N GLY A 133 0.74 -35.06 -6.63
CA GLY A 133 0.52 -34.72 -5.22
C GLY A 133 1.76 -34.32 -4.42
N ASP A 134 2.79 -33.77 -5.05
CA ASP A 134 3.91 -33.12 -4.39
C ASP A 134 3.97 -31.67 -4.89
N ARG A 135 3.29 -30.77 -4.18
CA ARG A 135 3.20 -29.36 -4.55
C ARG A 135 4.52 -28.70 -4.18
N ASP A 136 5.54 -28.80 -5.05
CA ASP A 136 6.78 -28.03 -4.90
C ASP A 136 6.40 -26.55 -4.90
N MET A 137 6.35 -25.92 -3.72
CA MET A 137 5.91 -24.52 -3.55
C MET A 137 6.96 -23.51 -4.00
N ARG A 138 8.13 -23.96 -4.47
CA ARG A 138 9.19 -23.07 -4.92
C ARG A 138 8.83 -22.48 -6.28
N ILE A 139 9.14 -21.19 -6.44
CA ILE A 139 8.94 -20.47 -7.68
C ILE A 139 10.11 -20.73 -8.64
N ARG A 140 9.81 -20.82 -9.94
CA ARG A 140 10.81 -21.04 -10.99
C ARG A 140 10.86 -19.88 -11.97
N TYR A 141 12.01 -19.67 -12.60
CA TYR A 141 12.14 -18.70 -13.69
C TYR A 141 11.24 -19.08 -14.87
N GLY A 142 10.56 -18.10 -15.46
CA GLY A 142 9.59 -18.29 -16.55
C GLY A 142 8.19 -18.70 -16.09
N GLU A 143 7.99 -18.99 -14.80
CA GLU A 143 6.68 -19.32 -14.26
C GLU A 143 5.81 -18.06 -14.07
N ARG A 144 4.51 -18.20 -14.34
CA ARG A 144 3.53 -17.12 -14.22
C ARG A 144 2.83 -17.16 -12.87
N PHE A 145 2.74 -16.01 -12.23
CA PHE A 145 2.16 -15.88 -10.89
C PHE A 145 1.45 -14.54 -10.71
N TYR A 146 0.72 -14.44 -9.61
CA TYR A 146 0.11 -13.22 -9.12
C TYR A 146 0.87 -12.69 -7.91
N VAL A 147 1.01 -11.37 -7.83
CA VAL A 147 1.43 -10.67 -6.61
C VAL A 147 0.19 -10.12 -5.95
N VAL A 148 -0.08 -10.55 -4.72
CA VAL A 148 -1.33 -10.28 -4.00
C VAL A 148 -1.05 -9.51 -2.72
N TRP A 149 -1.96 -8.64 -2.37
CA TRP A 149 -1.98 -7.93 -1.10
C TRP A 149 -3.28 -8.24 -0.35
N GLU A 150 -3.15 -8.76 0.88
CA GLU A 150 -4.26 -9.28 1.69
C GLU A 150 -4.67 -8.35 2.86
N GLY A 151 -4.28 -7.07 2.85
CA GLY A 151 -4.58 -6.17 3.97
C GLY A 151 -5.97 -5.52 3.97
N GLY A 152 -6.87 -5.90 3.07
CA GLY A 152 -8.25 -5.41 3.00
C GLY A 152 -9.29 -6.51 3.25
N GLU A 153 -10.59 -6.20 3.09
CA GLU A 153 -11.67 -7.22 3.20
C GLU A 153 -11.58 -8.29 2.09
N ARG A 154 -10.94 -7.96 0.97
CA ARG A 154 -10.70 -8.85 -0.17
C ARG A 154 -9.25 -8.71 -0.65
N PRO A 155 -8.67 -9.74 -1.28
CA PRO A 155 -7.34 -9.63 -1.87
C PRO A 155 -7.33 -8.63 -3.02
N PHE A 156 -6.23 -7.90 -3.13
CA PHE A 156 -5.95 -7.08 -4.31
C PHE A 156 -4.70 -7.59 -5.01
N TYR A 157 -4.72 -7.62 -6.34
CA TYR A 157 -3.63 -8.09 -7.17
C TYR A 157 -2.84 -6.91 -7.72
N LEU A 158 -1.56 -7.11 -8.02
CA LEU A 158 -0.73 -6.12 -8.69
C LEU A 158 -1.02 -6.12 -10.19
N TYR A 159 -1.49 -4.99 -10.73
CA TYR A 159 -1.73 -4.79 -12.16
C TYR A 159 -0.72 -3.84 -12.76
N SER A 160 -0.45 -4.04 -14.05
CA SER A 160 0.08 -3.00 -14.91
C SER A 160 -1.00 -2.60 -15.92
N GLU A 161 -1.37 -1.32 -15.92
CA GLU A 161 -2.26 -0.77 -16.95
C GLU A 161 -1.44 -0.26 -18.14
N PRO A 162 -1.77 -0.71 -19.38
CA PRO A 162 -1.17 -0.16 -20.58
C PRO A 162 -1.33 1.36 -20.63
N LYS A 163 -0.29 2.04 -21.09
CA LYS A 163 -0.29 3.49 -21.20
C LYS A 163 -1.39 3.90 -22.18
N SER A 164 -2.33 4.69 -21.69
CA SER A 164 -3.37 5.33 -22.50
C SER A 164 -3.33 6.84 -22.29
N PHE A 165 -4.09 7.59 -23.10
CA PHE A 165 -4.23 9.04 -22.90
C PHE A 165 -4.85 9.40 -21.55
N LEU A 166 -5.63 8.47 -20.97
CA LEU A 166 -6.33 8.65 -19.70
C LEU A 166 -5.52 8.11 -18.51
N LEU A 167 -4.65 7.13 -18.75
CA LEU A 167 -3.90 6.42 -17.70
C LEU A 167 -2.42 6.36 -18.06
N ALA A 168 -1.63 7.17 -17.36
CA ALA A 168 -0.17 7.13 -17.41
C ALA A 168 0.40 7.48 -16.04
N SER A 169 1.59 6.96 -15.74
CA SER A 169 2.29 7.29 -14.51
C SER A 169 2.55 8.80 -14.45
N LYS A 170 2.17 9.43 -13.33
CA LYS A 170 2.26 10.88 -13.11
C LYS A 170 3.67 11.42 -13.32
N VAL A 171 4.69 10.63 -13.00
CA VAL A 171 6.09 11.07 -13.01
C VAL A 171 6.77 10.82 -14.35
N GLY A 172 6.52 9.66 -14.97
CA GLY A 172 7.33 9.20 -16.12
C GLY A 172 6.58 9.04 -17.44
N LYS A 173 5.26 9.28 -17.47
CA LYS A 173 4.39 8.93 -18.62
C LYS A 173 4.59 7.48 -19.11
N ARG A 174 4.90 6.56 -18.19
CA ARG A 174 5.02 5.11 -18.42
C ARG A 174 3.72 4.40 -18.02
N GLN A 175 3.65 3.10 -18.23
CA GLN A 175 2.58 2.26 -17.68
C GLN A 175 2.51 2.44 -16.16
N THR A 176 1.29 2.43 -15.61
CA THR A 176 1.05 2.62 -14.19
C THR A 176 0.84 1.26 -13.54
N ALA A 177 1.58 1.00 -12.45
CA ALA A 177 1.33 -0.15 -11.60
C ALA A 177 0.38 0.24 -10.45
N VAL A 178 -0.68 -0.53 -10.25
CA VAL A 178 -1.71 -0.30 -9.21
C VAL A 178 -2.15 -1.63 -8.61
N LEU A 179 -2.81 -1.60 -7.45
CA LEU A 179 -3.54 -2.76 -6.95
C LEU A 179 -5.02 -2.67 -7.33
N GLY A 180 -5.60 -3.80 -7.71
CA GLY A 180 -7.02 -3.93 -8.11
C GLY A 180 -7.62 -5.26 -7.64
N PRO A 181 -8.92 -5.49 -7.78
CA PRO A 181 -9.58 -6.64 -7.18
C PRO A 181 -9.67 -7.91 -8.05
N ASP A 182 -9.50 -7.82 -9.37
CA ASP A 182 -9.87 -8.87 -10.34
C ASP A 182 -8.69 -9.64 -10.94
N ALA A 183 -8.48 -10.93 -10.64
CA ALA A 183 -7.31 -11.70 -11.11
C ALA A 183 -7.25 -11.94 -12.64
N ASP A 184 -7.06 -10.87 -13.43
CA ASP A 184 -7.04 -10.84 -14.88
C ASP A 184 -5.62 -11.06 -15.44
N HIS A 185 -5.52 -11.19 -16.76
CA HIS A 185 -4.25 -11.21 -17.50
C HIS A 185 -3.34 -10.01 -17.21
N ARG A 186 -3.90 -8.85 -16.81
CA ARG A 186 -3.15 -7.64 -16.44
C ARG A 186 -2.42 -7.77 -15.10
N ALA A 187 -2.81 -8.73 -14.26
CA ALA A 187 -2.16 -9.02 -12.98
C ALA A 187 -1.16 -10.17 -13.04
N VAL A 188 -0.97 -10.78 -14.22
CA VAL A 188 -0.02 -11.89 -14.37
C VAL A 188 1.39 -11.33 -14.51
N TRP A 189 2.28 -11.81 -13.65
CA TRP A 189 3.70 -11.49 -13.65
C TRP A 189 4.53 -12.74 -13.91
N GLU A 190 5.74 -12.52 -14.41
CA GLU A 190 6.71 -13.57 -14.70
C GLU A 190 8.07 -13.13 -14.16
N LEU A 191 8.79 -14.07 -13.55
CA LEU A 191 10.12 -13.83 -13.02
C LEU A 191 11.14 -14.30 -14.05
N GLN A 192 11.95 -13.37 -14.54
CA GLN A 192 12.97 -13.64 -15.55
C GLN A 192 14.36 -13.40 -14.98
N TRP A 193 15.34 -14.13 -15.51
CA TRP A 193 16.74 -13.86 -15.22
C TRP A 193 17.14 -12.46 -15.71
N ALA A 194 17.93 -11.75 -14.91
CA ALA A 194 18.29 -10.36 -15.19
C ALA A 194 19.04 -10.22 -16.52
N ASP A 195 20.03 -11.09 -16.75
CA ASP A 195 20.80 -11.14 -17.98
C ASP A 195 20.00 -11.81 -19.10
N ALA A 196 19.75 -11.07 -20.18
CA ALA A 196 18.98 -11.52 -21.33
C ALA A 196 19.61 -12.73 -22.03
N SER A 197 20.94 -12.84 -22.06
CA SER A 197 21.64 -13.93 -22.74
C SER A 197 21.46 -15.27 -22.04
N MET A 198 21.25 -15.27 -20.71
CA MET A 198 21.10 -16.50 -19.92
C MET A 198 19.63 -16.88 -19.64
N ARG A 199 18.65 -16.06 -20.03
CA ARG A 199 17.23 -16.32 -19.70
C ARG A 199 16.73 -17.69 -20.14
N MET A 200 17.12 -18.11 -21.34
CA MET A 200 16.70 -19.41 -21.91
C MET A 200 17.33 -20.59 -21.16
N GLU A 201 18.58 -20.45 -20.71
CA GLU A 201 19.28 -21.50 -19.95
C GLU A 201 18.75 -21.63 -18.52
N MET A 202 18.31 -20.51 -17.93
CA MET A 202 17.79 -20.45 -16.57
C MET A 202 16.30 -20.75 -16.45
N GLU A 203 15.58 -20.87 -17.57
CA GLU A 203 14.14 -21.15 -17.57
C GLU A 203 13.83 -22.49 -16.86
N GLY A 204 12.87 -22.48 -15.94
CA GLY A 204 12.49 -23.65 -15.13
C GLY A 204 13.40 -23.94 -13.92
N ALA A 205 14.53 -23.24 -13.80
CA ALA A 205 15.37 -23.29 -12.59
C ALA A 205 14.64 -22.65 -11.40
N VAL A 206 14.87 -23.19 -10.20
CA VAL A 206 14.31 -22.65 -8.96
C VAL A 206 14.97 -21.30 -8.66
N VAL A 207 14.16 -20.34 -8.22
CA VAL A 207 14.64 -19.04 -7.74
C VAL A 207 15.03 -19.21 -6.27
N ASP A 208 16.31 -18.98 -5.97
CA ASP A 208 16.85 -18.97 -4.60
C ASP A 208 16.95 -17.55 -4.03
#